data_AF-A0A929AR01-F1
#
_entry.id   AF-A0A929AR01-F1
#
_cell.length_a   1.000
_cell.length_b   1.000
_cell.length_c   1.000
_cell.angle_alpha   90.00
_cell.angle_beta   90.00
_cell.angle_gamma   90.00
#
_symmetry.space_group_name_H-M   'P 1'
#
loop_
_entity.id
_entity.type
_entity.pdbx_description
1 polymer ?
#
loop_
_entity_poly.entity_id
_entity_poly.type
_entity_poly.pdbx_seq_one_letter_code
_entity_poly.pdbx_strand_id
1 'polypeptide(L)'
;MKQYIAEWNASTYITRLLEQLTVDYKNTKEERKKIGSLFPTSDEEFTLLEEIELLTVDIRGYASQIQTRGWIENEQDAIKQLQDRRIFSVPAIAQFYFATNGDYRQLKAYIQMLDYLRLLMLEYLHSTNRTTQDSIHQRSQPKSSQGE
;
A
#
# COMPACT_ATOMS: atom_id res chain seq x y z
N MET A 1 6.58 -18.49 -19.59
CA MET A 1 7.83 -17.70 -19.40
C MET A 1 7.57 -16.22 -19.14
N LYS A 2 6.61 -15.53 -19.79
CA LYS A 2 6.27 -14.12 -19.50
C LYS A 2 5.67 -13.84 -18.10
N GLN A 3 5.16 -14.86 -17.41
CA GLN A 3 4.32 -14.74 -16.21
C GLN A 3 5.11 -14.65 -14.89
N TYR A 4 6.17 -15.45 -14.73
CA TYR A 4 7.18 -15.30 -13.67
C TYR A 4 7.89 -13.94 -13.72
N ILE A 5 7.95 -13.31 -14.89
CA ILE A 5 8.56 -11.98 -15.07
C ILE A 5 7.67 -10.89 -14.45
N ALA A 6 6.34 -11.00 -14.54
CA ALA A 6 5.41 -9.98 -14.03
C ALA A 6 5.39 -9.92 -12.49
N GLU A 7 5.32 -11.08 -11.82
CA GLU A 7 5.33 -11.16 -10.35
C GLU A 7 6.67 -10.69 -9.75
N TRP A 8 7.79 -11.06 -10.37
CA TRP A 8 9.13 -10.64 -9.94
C TRP A 8 9.34 -9.13 -10.14
N ASN A 9 8.72 -8.55 -11.16
CA ASN A 9 8.75 -7.11 -11.39
C ASN A 9 7.93 -6.39 -10.31
N ALA A 10 6.69 -6.79 -10.03
CA ALA A 10 5.82 -6.10 -9.08
C ALA A 10 6.40 -6.08 -7.65
N SER A 11 6.90 -7.21 -7.15
CA SER A 11 7.53 -7.27 -5.81
C SER A 11 8.83 -6.45 -5.75
N THR A 12 9.61 -6.44 -6.83
CA THR A 12 10.80 -5.59 -6.95
C THR A 12 10.44 -4.10 -6.93
N TYR A 13 9.38 -3.69 -7.62
CA TYR A 13 8.90 -2.32 -7.59
C TYR A 13 8.36 -1.91 -6.22
N ILE A 14 7.58 -2.77 -5.56
CA ILE A 14 7.12 -2.57 -4.17
C ILE A 14 8.31 -2.36 -3.23
N THR A 15 9.34 -3.20 -3.36
CA THR A 15 10.55 -3.12 -2.54
C THR A 15 11.30 -1.79 -2.73
N ARG A 16 11.56 -1.40 -3.98
CA ARG A 16 12.24 -0.13 -4.30
C ARG A 16 11.43 1.07 -3.82
N LEU A 17 10.11 1.03 -3.97
CA LEU A 17 9.24 2.11 -3.52
C LEU A 17 9.20 2.20 -1.99
N LEU A 18 9.19 1.09 -1.27
CA LEU A 18 9.28 1.06 0.19
C LEU A 18 10.59 1.69 0.70
N GLU A 19 11.72 1.37 0.06
CA GLU A 19 13.02 1.95 0.38
C GLU A 19 13.02 3.47 0.15
N GLN A 20 12.47 3.92 -0.99
CA GLN A 20 12.33 5.35 -1.30
C GLN A 20 11.43 6.06 -0.27
N LEU A 21 10.26 5.50 0.04
CA LEU A 21 9.33 6.06 1.04
C LEU A 21 9.96 6.16 2.44
N THR A 22 10.91 5.28 2.76
CA THR A 22 11.66 5.37 4.02
C THR A 22 12.53 6.63 4.08
N VAL A 23 13.13 7.02 2.94
CA VAL A 23 13.91 8.26 2.81
C VAL A 23 12.97 9.46 2.78
N ASP A 24 11.90 9.41 1.98
CA ASP A 24 10.95 10.50 1.82
C ASP A 24 10.25 10.85 3.15
N TYR A 25 9.91 9.85 3.96
CA TYR A 25 9.34 10.08 5.29
C TYR A 25 10.32 10.78 6.24
N LYS A 26 11.62 10.55 6.10
CA LYS A 26 12.63 11.28 6.89
C LYS A 26 12.72 12.74 6.43
N ASN A 27 12.66 12.97 5.12
CA ASN A 27 12.76 14.31 4.53
C ASN A 27 11.58 15.22 4.89
N THR A 28 10.42 14.65 5.20
CA THR A 28 9.23 15.39 5.63
C THR A 28 9.26 15.88 7.08
N LYS A 29 10.35 15.64 7.84
CA LYS A 29 10.50 16.02 9.25
C LYS A 29 10.19 17.49 9.55
N GLU A 30 10.75 18.42 8.77
CA GLU A 30 10.55 19.85 9.03
C GLU A 30 9.12 20.31 8.69
N GLU A 31 8.50 19.70 7.68
CA GLU A 31 7.09 19.94 7.34
C GLU A 31 6.16 19.40 8.42
N ARG A 32 6.41 18.19 8.95
CA ARG A 32 5.64 17.63 10.08
C ARG A 32 5.77 18.48 11.35
N LYS A 33 6.96 19.00 11.66
CA LYS A 33 7.15 19.92 12.80
C LYS A 33 6.31 21.19 12.67
N LYS A 34 6.31 21.80 11.48
CA LYS A 34 5.48 22.98 11.20
C LYS A 34 4.00 22.67 11.39
N ILE A 35 3.54 21.53 10.88
CA ILE A 35 2.15 21.09 11.04
C ILE A 35 1.81 20.92 12.52
N GLY A 36 2.62 20.19 13.30
CA GLY A 36 2.36 19.99 14.72
C GLY A 36 2.37 21.29 15.55
N SER A 37 2.99 22.36 15.03
CA SER A 37 3.00 23.67 15.69
C SER A 37 1.81 24.56 15.28
N LEU A 38 1.32 24.42 14.04
CA LEU A 38 0.30 25.29 13.44
C LEU A 38 -1.11 24.70 13.48
N PHE A 39 -1.22 23.38 13.56
CA PHE A 39 -2.48 22.64 13.64
C PHE A 39 -2.51 21.84 14.94
N PRO A 40 -2.53 22.50 16.12
CA PRO A 40 -2.66 21.78 17.38
C PRO A 40 -4.02 21.07 17.44
N THR A 41 -4.04 19.90 18.10
CA THR A 41 -5.19 19.07 18.50
C THR A 41 -6.56 19.52 17.98
N SER A 42 -7.08 18.78 17.01
CA SER A 42 -8.49 18.83 16.64
C SER A 42 -9.35 18.09 17.68
N ASP A 43 -10.64 18.42 17.74
CA ASP A 43 -11.66 17.62 18.46
C ASP A 43 -11.93 16.26 17.77
N GLU A 44 -11.26 15.99 16.63
CA GLU A 44 -11.28 14.69 15.96
C GLU A 44 -10.48 13.63 16.75
N GLU A 45 -10.83 12.35 16.56
CA GLU A 45 -10.21 11.21 17.24
C GLU A 45 -8.68 11.13 17.00
N PHE A 46 -8.24 11.55 15.82
CA PHE A 46 -6.84 11.62 15.45
C PHE A 46 -6.51 12.97 14.81
N THR A 47 -5.33 13.48 15.11
CA THR A 47 -4.74 14.62 14.39
C THR A 47 -4.27 14.19 13.00
N LEU A 48 -4.08 15.15 12.10
CA LEU A 48 -3.50 14.91 10.77
C LEU A 48 -2.21 14.09 10.80
N LEU A 49 -1.31 14.37 11.77
CA LEU A 49 -0.04 13.66 11.85
C LEU A 49 -0.21 12.22 12.33
N GLU A 50 -1.17 11.95 13.21
CA GLU A 50 -1.50 10.61 13.69
C GLU A 50 -2.13 9.77 12.57
N GLU A 51 -3.06 10.35 11.80
CA GLU A 51 -3.64 9.70 10.62
C GLU A 51 -2.59 9.30 9.59
N ILE A 52 -1.64 10.22 9.30
CA ILE A 52 -0.51 9.93 8.41
C ILE A 52 0.34 8.80 8.99
N GLU A 53 0.65 8.82 10.29
CA GLU A 53 1.49 7.80 10.92
C GLU A 53 0.82 6.41 10.89
N LEU A 54 -0.48 6.32 11.18
CA LEU A 54 -1.24 5.07 11.12
C LEU A 54 -1.18 4.46 9.72
N LEU A 55 -1.49 5.26 8.69
CA LEU A 55 -1.41 4.80 7.30
C LEU A 55 0.02 4.41 6.91
N THR A 56 1.02 5.19 7.35
CA THR A 56 2.44 4.91 7.12
C THR A 56 2.84 3.56 7.70
N VAL A 57 2.47 3.27 8.95
CA VAL A 57 2.80 2.02 9.64
C VAL A 57 2.13 0.85 8.95
N ASP A 58 0.83 0.94 8.65
CA ASP A 58 0.07 -0.17 8.07
C ASP A 58 0.56 -0.53 6.67
N ILE A 59 0.63 0.47 5.78
CA ILE A 59 0.95 0.26 4.36
C ILE A 59 2.41 -0.20 4.22
N ARG A 60 3.35 0.42 4.95
CA ARG A 60 4.76 -0.01 4.90
C ARG A 60 4.96 -1.36 5.60
N GLY A 61 4.15 -1.68 6.61
CA GLY A 61 4.14 -2.98 7.27
C GLY A 61 3.87 -4.10 6.27
N TYR A 62 2.80 -3.98 5.47
CA TYR A 62 2.49 -4.95 4.41
C TYR A 62 3.57 -5.02 3.34
N ALA A 63 4.10 -3.88 2.89
CA ALA A 63 5.17 -3.86 1.89
C ALA A 63 6.45 -4.54 2.42
N SER A 64 6.77 -4.36 3.71
CA SER A 64 7.92 -5.01 4.35
C SER A 64 7.75 -6.53 4.39
N GLN A 65 6.53 -7.04 4.55
CA GLN A 65 6.27 -8.48 4.47
C GLN A 65 6.57 -9.01 3.07
N ILE A 66 6.13 -8.31 2.02
CA ILE A 66 6.47 -8.66 0.64
C ILE A 66 8.00 -8.65 0.44
N GLN A 67 8.69 -7.62 0.93
CA GLN A 67 10.14 -7.51 0.82
C GLN A 67 10.88 -8.66 1.53
N THR A 68 10.49 -9.01 2.75
CA THR A 68 11.22 -9.98 3.58
C THR A 68 10.90 -11.43 3.26
N ARG A 69 9.63 -11.75 2.95
CA ARG A 69 9.17 -13.14 2.79
C ARG A 69 8.52 -13.44 1.43
N GLY A 70 8.23 -12.42 0.62
CA GLY A 70 7.59 -12.59 -0.68
C GLY A 70 6.08 -12.86 -0.63
N TRP A 71 5.43 -12.70 0.54
CA TRP A 71 3.99 -12.86 0.72
C TRP A 71 3.49 -12.06 1.94
N ILE A 72 2.17 -11.85 2.02
CA ILE A 72 1.50 -11.14 3.12
C ILE A 72 0.70 -12.12 3.97
N GLU A 73 0.77 -11.97 5.28
CA GLU A 73 0.02 -12.78 6.23
C GLU A 73 -1.44 -12.36 6.30
N ASN A 74 -2.33 -13.34 6.40
CA ASN A 74 -3.78 -13.15 6.29
C ASN A 74 -4.14 -12.32 5.05
N GLU A 75 -3.71 -12.78 3.88
CA GLU A 75 -3.76 -12.04 2.62
C GLU A 75 -5.14 -11.42 2.32
N GLN A 76 -6.23 -12.14 2.57
CA GLN A 76 -7.59 -11.64 2.35
C GLN A 76 -7.95 -10.47 3.29
N ASP A 77 -7.54 -10.54 4.56
CA ASP A 77 -7.71 -9.44 5.50
C ASP A 77 -6.84 -8.25 5.10
N ALA A 78 -5.62 -8.50 4.63
CA ALA A 78 -4.75 -7.44 4.12
C ALA A 78 -5.33 -6.74 2.88
N ILE A 79 -5.89 -7.49 1.93
CA ILE A 79 -6.60 -6.94 0.76
C ILE A 79 -7.74 -6.04 1.23
N LYS A 80 -8.58 -6.53 2.16
CA LYS A 80 -9.69 -5.74 2.70
C LYS A 80 -9.19 -4.45 3.36
N GLN A 81 -8.19 -4.56 4.23
CA GLN A 81 -7.63 -3.38 4.89
C GLN A 81 -7.01 -2.38 3.90
N LEU A 82 -6.29 -2.84 2.88
CA LEU A 82 -5.72 -1.99 1.84
C LEU A 82 -6.80 -1.36 0.93
N GLN A 83 -7.96 -2.00 0.77
CA GLN A 83 -9.10 -1.44 0.03
C GLN A 83 -9.85 -0.37 0.84
N ASP A 84 -10.00 -0.58 2.14
CA ASP A 84 -10.70 0.32 3.06
C ASP A 84 -9.85 1.57 3.40
N ARG A 85 -8.51 1.43 3.46
CA ARG A 85 -7.57 2.51 3.78
C ARG A 85 -7.22 3.39 2.58
N ARG A 86 -8.21 3.93 1.90
CA ARG A 86 -7.98 4.95 0.87
C ARG A 86 -7.50 6.22 1.54
N ILE A 87 -6.26 6.63 1.27
CA ILE A 87 -5.61 7.74 2.00
C ILE A 87 -6.43 9.04 1.90
N PHE A 88 -6.98 9.34 0.73
CA PHE A 88 -7.80 10.54 0.51
C PHE A 88 -9.26 10.40 0.95
N SER A 89 -9.64 9.26 1.53
CA SER A 89 -10.93 9.12 2.22
C SER A 89 -10.85 9.52 3.70
N VAL A 90 -9.65 9.74 4.25
CA VAL A 90 -9.45 10.31 5.58
C VAL A 90 -9.67 11.83 5.52
N PRO A 91 -10.67 12.40 6.20
CA PRO A 91 -11.03 13.81 6.08
C PRO A 91 -9.88 14.77 6.37
N ALA A 92 -9.15 14.56 7.47
CA ALA A 92 -8.00 15.38 7.85
C ALA A 92 -6.94 15.44 6.74
N ILE A 93 -6.63 14.30 6.13
CA ILE A 93 -5.65 14.20 5.05
C ILE A 93 -6.17 14.89 3.78
N ALA A 94 -7.41 14.62 3.38
CA ALA A 94 -8.00 15.22 2.19
C ALA A 94 -8.06 16.76 2.32
N GLN A 95 -8.55 17.25 3.45
CA GLN A 95 -8.62 18.68 3.72
C GLN A 95 -7.22 19.32 3.69
N PHE A 96 -6.25 18.73 4.40
CA PHE A 96 -4.87 19.21 4.38
C PHE A 96 -4.30 19.24 2.96
N TYR A 97 -4.45 18.13 2.21
CA TYR A 97 -3.84 17.95 0.90
C TYR A 97 -4.38 18.94 -0.13
N PHE A 98 -5.70 19.17 -0.14
CA PHE A 98 -6.33 20.06 -1.14
C PHE A 98 -6.38 21.53 -0.71
N ALA A 99 -6.34 21.85 0.59
CA ALA A 99 -6.42 23.24 1.06
C ALA A 99 -5.07 23.97 1.07
N THR A 100 -3.95 23.27 1.26
CA THR A 100 -2.62 23.90 1.45
C THR A 100 -1.85 24.07 0.12
N ASN A 101 -2.46 24.71 -0.88
CA ASN A 101 -1.89 24.79 -2.23
C ASN A 101 -0.47 25.40 -2.26
N GLY A 102 0.48 24.66 -2.85
CA GLY A 102 1.89 25.07 -2.96
C GLY A 102 2.76 24.81 -1.72
N ASP A 103 2.14 24.59 -0.56
CA ASP A 103 2.84 24.29 0.71
C ASP A 103 2.97 22.78 0.96
N TYR A 104 3.89 22.44 1.87
CA TYR A 104 4.14 21.07 2.35
C TYR A 104 4.40 20.05 1.22
N ARG A 105 5.17 20.47 0.21
CA ARG A 105 5.39 19.70 -1.02
C ARG A 105 5.94 18.30 -0.76
N GLN A 106 6.85 18.16 0.22
CA GLN A 106 7.45 16.86 0.49
C GLN A 106 6.44 15.92 1.14
N LEU A 107 5.61 16.42 2.07
CA LEU A 107 4.63 15.61 2.77
C LEU A 107 3.50 15.21 1.82
N LYS A 108 3.06 16.11 0.94
CA LYS A 108 2.09 15.77 -0.10
C LYS A 108 2.62 14.72 -1.06
N ALA A 109 3.87 14.87 -1.54
CA ALA A 109 4.50 13.85 -2.37
C ALA A 109 4.58 12.50 -1.65
N TYR A 110 4.94 12.51 -0.37
CA TYR A 110 4.97 11.31 0.46
C TYR A 110 3.59 10.64 0.58
N ILE A 111 2.54 11.40 0.90
CA ILE A 111 1.15 10.91 0.99
C ILE A 111 0.71 10.28 -0.35
N GLN A 112 1.00 10.93 -1.46
CA GLN A 112 0.68 10.44 -2.80
C GLN A 112 1.42 9.12 -3.10
N MET A 113 2.72 9.06 -2.82
CA MET A 113 3.52 7.86 -3.08
C MET A 113 3.15 6.71 -2.12
N LEU A 114 2.67 7.02 -0.92
CA LEU A 114 2.15 6.03 0.01
C LEU A 114 0.83 5.40 -0.51
N ASP A 115 -0.08 6.22 -1.06
CA ASP A 115 -1.31 5.69 -1.69
C ASP A 115 -0.99 4.89 -2.96
N TYR A 116 0.03 5.31 -3.70
CA TYR A 116 0.52 4.54 -4.85
C TYR A 116 1.07 3.17 -4.44
N LEU A 117 1.85 3.10 -3.35
CA LEU A 117 2.32 1.82 -2.81
C LEU A 117 1.14 0.91 -2.40
N ARG A 118 0.11 1.47 -1.77
CA ARG A 118 -1.12 0.73 -1.42
C ARG A 118 -1.79 0.11 -2.65
N LEU A 119 -1.95 0.88 -3.73
CA LEU A 119 -2.53 0.41 -4.98
C LEU A 119 -1.67 -0.69 -5.63
N LEU A 120 -0.35 -0.51 -5.64
CA LEU A 120 0.58 -1.49 -6.20
C LEU A 120 0.53 -2.83 -5.44
N MET A 121 0.40 -2.79 -4.11
CA MET A 121 0.20 -4.00 -3.32
C MET A 121 -1.13 -4.68 -3.63
N LEU A 122 -2.22 -3.94 -3.81
CA LEU A 122 -3.50 -4.53 -4.22
C LEU A 122 -3.41 -5.22 -5.58
N GLU A 123 -2.73 -4.61 -6.55
CA GLU A 123 -2.50 -5.21 -7.86
C GLU A 123 -1.67 -6.50 -7.75
N TYR A 124 -0.60 -6.47 -6.95
CA TYR A 124 0.23 -7.63 -6.66
C TYR A 124 -0.61 -8.77 -6.06
N LEU A 125 -1.39 -8.50 -5.02
CA LEU A 125 -2.22 -9.50 -4.34
C LEU A 125 -3.38 -10.03 -5.18
N HIS A 126 -3.97 -9.21 -6.06
CA HIS A 126 -5.00 -9.70 -6.97
C HIS A 126 -4.41 -10.56 -8.10
N SER A 127 -3.17 -10.28 -8.50
CA SER A 127 -2.46 -11.07 -9.51
C SER A 127 -2.08 -12.45 -8.97
N THR A 128 -1.66 -12.54 -7.71
CA THR A 128 -1.35 -13.83 -7.04
C THR A 128 -2.60 -14.69 -6.85
N ASN A 129 -3.73 -14.09 -6.41
CA ASN A 129 -4.97 -14.83 -6.17
C ASN A 129 -5.57 -15.47 -7.43
N ARG A 130 -5.46 -14.81 -8.60
CA ARG A 130 -5.92 -15.38 -9.88
C ARG A 130 -5.15 -16.66 -10.24
N THR A 131 -3.84 -16.67 -9.97
CA THR A 131 -2.97 -17.83 -10.22
C THR A 131 -3.33 -19.04 -9.34
N THR A 132 -3.75 -18.83 -8.09
CA THR A 132 -4.18 -19.91 -7.19
C THR A 132 -5.51 -20.54 -7.61
N GLN A 133 -6.46 -19.76 -8.14
CA GLN A 133 -7.75 -20.28 -8.60
C GLN A 133 -7.62 -21.10 -9.90
N ASP A 134 -6.79 -20.64 -10.85
CA ASP A 134 -6.58 -21.33 -12.13
C ASP A 134 -5.87 -22.69 -11.96
N SER A 135 -4.94 -22.78 -11.01
CA SER A 135 -4.21 -24.02 -10.70
C SER A 135 -5.06 -25.08 -9.98
N ILE A 136 -6.09 -24.66 -9.24
CA ILE A 136 -7.07 -25.57 -8.63
C ILE A 136 -8.04 -26.11 -9.69
N HIS A 137 -8.51 -25.27 -10.62
CA HIS A 137 -9.44 -25.69 -11.68
C HIS A 137 -8.84 -26.72 -12.66
N GLN A 138 -7.52 -26.72 -12.88
CA GLN A 138 -6.85 -27.70 -13.74
C GLN A 138 -6.62 -29.07 -13.08
N ARG A 139 -6.72 -29.19 -11.74
CA ARG A 139 -6.58 -30.48 -11.03
C ARG A 139 -7.89 -31.24 -10.87
N SER A 140 -9.03 -30.61 -11.12
CA SER A 140 -10.35 -31.20 -10.88
C SER A 140 -10.99 -31.86 -12.12
N GLN A 141 -10.30 -31.91 -13.27
CA GLN A 141 -10.81 -32.62 -14.45
C GLN A 141 -10.44 -34.12 -14.34
N PRO A 142 -11.41 -35.04 -14.20
CA PRO A 142 -11.12 -36.47 -14.28
C PRO A 142 -10.67 -36.78 -15.71
N LYS A 143 -9.50 -37.41 -15.87
CA LYS A 143 -9.10 -38.02 -17.13
C LYS A 143 -10.15 -39.08 -17.48
N SER A 144 -11.09 -38.73 -18.34
CA SER A 144 -11.92 -39.72 -19.00
C SER A 144 -11.00 -40.59 -19.85
N SER A 145 -10.79 -41.81 -19.38
CA SER A 145 -10.24 -42.94 -20.10
C SER A 145 -10.96 -43.05 -21.45
N GLN A 146 -10.28 -42.74 -22.54
CA GLN A 146 -10.61 -43.38 -23.81
C GLN A 146 -9.72 -44.61 -23.90
N GLY A 147 -10.31 -45.72 -23.45
CA GLY A 147 -9.87 -47.04 -23.82
C GLY A 147 -10.42 -47.41 -25.19
N GLU A 148 -9.59 -48.20 -25.87
CA GLU A 148 -9.89 -49.17 -26.94
C GLU A 148 -10.31 -48.65 -28.32
#